data_AF-A0A3G8M1R7-F1
#
_entry.id   AF-A0A3G8M1R7-F1
#
_cell.length_a   1.000
_cell.length_b   1.000
_cell.length_c   1.000
_cell.angle_alpha   90.00
_cell.angle_beta   90.00
_cell.angle_gamma   90.00
#
_symmetry.space_group_name_H-M   'P 1'
#
loop_
_entity.id
_entity.type
_entity.pdbx_description
1 polymer ?
#
loop_
_entity_poly.entity_id
_entity_poly.type
_entity_poly.pdbx_seq_one_letter_code
_entity_poly.pdbx_strand_id
1 'polypeptide(L)'
;MRKAFLRIAMATALCAPTAAYAADSVYGVWVREGHPNDKLEFYDCSGKLCAKGIEAMPDGSPAPQVLRNAAKTTPNHWEGEINDPESGKTYIGKIALDSPTTLTMTGCLVSFLCQSETWTKVSGPTKPAADAKPAGQPAAKTAAPAPDAKEPAAAKPAAHEPAAKETTKPAAKAAKPAKGKTTAPPAE
;
A
#
# COMPACT_ATOMS: atom_id res chain seq x y z
N MET A 1 -1.55 20.31 72.51
CA MET A 1 -1.64 21.44 71.56
C MET A 1 -0.79 21.15 70.33
N ARG A 2 -1.41 21.27 69.14
CA ARG A 2 -0.88 21.75 67.84
C ARG A 2 0.43 21.11 67.33
N LYS A 3 0.32 20.01 66.56
CA LYS A 3 0.33 19.98 65.08
C LYS A 3 1.58 20.63 64.46
N ALA A 4 2.56 19.79 64.14
CA ALA A 4 3.65 20.11 63.21
C ALA A 4 3.53 19.24 61.95
N PHE A 5 3.85 19.90 60.85
CA PHE A 5 3.64 19.56 59.45
C PHE A 5 4.40 18.31 58.99
N LEU A 6 3.83 17.57 58.04
CA LEU A 6 4.53 17.39 56.77
C LEU A 6 3.54 17.04 55.65
N ARG A 7 3.54 17.88 54.62
CA ARG A 7 2.85 17.67 53.35
C ARG A 7 3.61 16.61 52.57
N ILE A 8 2.97 15.50 52.23
CA ILE A 8 3.40 14.66 51.12
C ILE A 8 2.29 14.74 50.09
N ALA A 9 2.48 15.63 49.12
CA ALA A 9 1.69 15.67 47.90
C ALA A 9 2.02 14.39 47.12
N MET A 10 1.08 13.45 47.10
CA MET A 10 1.18 12.25 46.28
C MET A 10 0.90 12.67 44.84
N ALA A 11 1.97 12.91 44.08
CA ALA A 11 1.90 13.14 42.65
C ALA A 11 1.45 11.84 41.97
N THR A 12 0.14 11.71 41.75
CA THR A 12 -0.42 10.68 40.88
C THR A 12 0.03 10.96 39.46
N ALA A 13 1.08 10.25 39.03
CA ALA A 13 1.48 10.19 37.63
C ALA A 13 0.32 9.61 36.82
N LEU A 14 -0.39 10.46 36.07
CA LEU A 14 -1.29 10.02 35.02
C LEU A 14 -0.45 9.32 33.94
N CYS A 15 -0.47 7.99 33.92
CA CYS A 15 -0.17 7.24 32.69
C CYS A 15 -1.22 7.63 31.64
N ALA A 16 -0.88 8.56 30.76
CA ALA A 16 -1.64 8.75 29.52
C ALA A 16 -1.23 7.60 28.57
N PRO A 17 -2.18 6.74 28.11
CA PRO A 17 -1.87 5.78 27.07
C PRO A 17 -1.64 6.53 25.76
N THR A 18 -0.40 6.58 25.30
CA THR A 18 -0.03 7.15 24.00
C THR A 18 -0.43 6.19 22.87
N ALA A 19 -1.43 6.62 22.10
CA ALA A 19 -1.80 6.26 20.73
C ALA A 19 -1.26 4.93 20.14
N ALA A 20 -2.08 3.88 20.21
CA ALA A 20 -1.91 2.65 19.41
C ALA A 20 -2.70 2.67 18.07
N TYR A 21 -3.18 3.84 17.63
CA TYR A 21 -4.30 3.94 16.68
C TYR A 21 -4.01 3.58 15.20
N ALA A 22 -2.77 3.26 14.80
CA ALA A 22 -2.45 2.92 13.41
C ALA A 22 -2.42 1.40 13.12
N ALA A 23 -2.12 0.57 14.14
CA ALA A 23 -2.11 -0.88 13.96
C ALA A 23 -3.53 -1.45 14.01
N ASP A 24 -4.40 -0.92 14.87
CA ASP A 24 -5.80 -1.37 14.97
C ASP A 24 -6.63 -1.06 13.73
N SER A 25 -6.28 -0.02 12.97
CA SER A 25 -7.04 0.36 11.77
C SER A 25 -6.96 -0.65 10.63
N VAL A 26 -6.00 -1.58 10.62
CA VAL A 26 -5.93 -2.63 9.58
C VAL A 26 -7.00 -3.70 9.78
N TYR A 27 -7.44 -3.95 11.01
CA TYR A 27 -8.41 -4.99 11.32
C TYR A 27 -9.83 -4.60 10.92
N GLY A 28 -10.63 -5.60 10.57
CA GLY A 28 -12.03 -5.47 10.17
C GLY A 28 -12.26 -5.88 8.72
N VAL A 29 -13.45 -5.58 8.21
CA VAL A 29 -13.88 -5.98 6.86
C VAL A 29 -13.51 -4.91 5.84
N TRP A 30 -12.99 -5.36 4.72
CA TRP A 30 -12.54 -4.56 3.59
C TRP A 30 -13.17 -5.07 2.30
N VAL A 31 -13.43 -4.18 1.36
CA VAL A 31 -14.00 -4.47 0.05
C VAL A 31 -13.04 -4.05 -1.04
N ARG A 32 -12.84 -4.91 -2.05
CA ARG A 32 -11.98 -4.61 -3.19
C ARG A 32 -12.63 -3.55 -4.08
N GLU A 33 -11.86 -2.57 -4.50
CA GLU A 33 -12.34 -1.52 -5.41
C GLU A 33 -12.81 -2.12 -6.74
N GLY A 34 -13.99 -1.73 -7.22
CA GLY A 34 -14.62 -2.29 -8.42
C GLY A 34 -15.31 -3.65 -8.22
N HIS A 35 -15.12 -4.31 -7.07
CA HIS A 35 -15.65 -5.63 -6.78
C HIS A 35 -16.38 -5.63 -5.41
N PRO A 36 -17.61 -5.12 -5.32
CA PRO A 36 -18.31 -4.90 -4.05
C PRO A 36 -18.65 -6.18 -3.27
N ASN A 37 -18.63 -7.33 -3.94
CA ASN A 37 -18.85 -8.65 -3.34
C ASN A 37 -17.55 -9.30 -2.85
N ASP A 38 -16.40 -8.81 -3.30
CA ASP A 38 -15.09 -9.33 -2.89
C ASP A 38 -14.72 -8.68 -1.57
N LYS A 39 -14.97 -9.40 -0.48
CA LYS A 39 -14.78 -8.91 0.88
C LYS A 39 -13.84 -9.81 1.67
N LEU A 40 -12.87 -9.17 2.32
CA LEU A 40 -11.93 -9.81 3.22
C LEU A 40 -12.06 -9.21 4.62
N GLU A 41 -12.07 -10.08 5.62
CA GLU A 41 -11.90 -9.69 7.01
C GLU A 41 -10.45 -9.89 7.40
N PHE A 42 -9.79 -8.79 7.78
CA PHE A 42 -8.44 -8.78 8.35
C PHE A 42 -8.53 -8.92 9.87
N TYR A 43 -7.75 -9.84 10.44
CA TYR A 43 -7.79 -10.20 11.87
C TYR A 43 -6.39 -10.58 12.39
N ASP A 44 -6.23 -10.56 13.71
CA ASP A 44 -5.01 -11.06 14.36
C ASP A 44 -5.03 -12.59 14.41
N CYS A 45 -3.94 -13.19 13.93
CA CYS A 45 -3.69 -14.61 13.98
C CYS A 45 -2.35 -14.87 14.68
N SER A 46 -2.38 -14.90 16.01
CA SER A 46 -1.18 -15.15 16.84
C SER A 46 -0.13 -14.03 16.72
N GLY A 47 -0.55 -12.76 16.77
CA GLY A 47 0.35 -11.61 16.65
C GLY A 47 0.84 -11.32 15.23
N LYS A 48 0.22 -11.96 14.23
CA LYS A 48 0.42 -11.70 12.80
C LYS A 48 -0.90 -11.25 12.19
N LEU A 49 -0.81 -10.58 11.05
CA LEU A 49 -1.97 -10.19 10.28
C LEU A 49 -2.39 -11.35 9.35
N CYS A 50 -3.66 -11.73 9.42
CA CYS A 50 -4.29 -12.66 8.50
C CYS A 50 -5.53 -12.04 7.87
N ALA A 51 -5.97 -12.61 6.74
CA ALA A 51 -7.23 -12.23 6.12
C ALA A 51 -7.97 -13.46 5.59
N LYS A 52 -9.30 -13.45 5.72
CA LYS A 52 -10.19 -14.50 5.19
C LYS A 52 -11.35 -13.88 4.43
N GLY A 53 -11.90 -14.61 3.47
CA GLY A 53 -13.22 -14.30 2.91
C GLY A 53 -14.28 -14.25 4.01
N ILE A 54 -15.32 -13.44 3.81
CA ILE A 54 -16.47 -13.41 4.73
C ILE A 54 -17.59 -14.36 4.31
N GLU A 55 -17.58 -14.79 3.05
CA GLU A 55 -18.58 -15.67 2.45
C GLU A 55 -17.93 -16.98 1.99
N ALA A 56 -18.73 -18.04 1.94
CA ALA A 56 -18.33 -19.30 1.33
C ALA A 56 -18.10 -19.11 -0.18
N MET A 57 -17.26 -19.95 -0.76
CA MET A 57 -16.99 -19.93 -2.19
C MET A 57 -18.21 -20.47 -2.97
N PRO A 58 -18.41 -20.07 -4.24
CA PRO A 58 -19.54 -20.54 -5.05
C PRO A 58 -19.60 -22.05 -5.28
N ASP A 59 -18.47 -22.74 -5.12
CA ASP A 59 -18.34 -24.20 -5.20
C ASP A 59 -18.79 -24.92 -3.91
N GLY A 60 -19.23 -24.18 -2.88
CA GLY A 60 -19.63 -24.69 -1.58
C GLY A 60 -18.48 -24.87 -0.59
N SER A 61 -17.24 -24.56 -0.98
CA SER A 61 -16.09 -24.59 -0.08
C SER A 61 -16.18 -23.49 0.99
N PRO A 62 -15.60 -23.70 2.19
CA PRO A 62 -15.59 -22.68 3.23
C PRO A 62 -14.85 -21.42 2.77
N ALA A 63 -15.10 -20.31 3.45
CA ALA A 63 -14.45 -19.03 3.15
C ALA A 63 -12.92 -19.18 3.15
N PRO A 64 -12.22 -18.75 2.09
CA PRO A 64 -10.80 -19.01 1.94
C PRO A 64 -9.97 -18.12 2.85
N GLN A 65 -8.86 -18.65 3.37
CA GLN A 65 -7.85 -17.85 4.06
C GLN A 65 -6.88 -17.26 3.02
N VAL A 66 -7.17 -16.03 2.59
CA VAL A 66 -6.44 -15.36 1.50
C VAL A 66 -5.09 -14.83 1.94
N LEU A 67 -4.94 -14.29 3.16
CA LEU A 67 -3.65 -13.81 3.67
C LEU A 67 -3.24 -14.62 4.91
N ARG A 68 -1.99 -15.08 4.91
CA ARG A 68 -1.42 -15.93 5.97
C ARG A 68 -0.12 -15.33 6.48
N ASN A 69 0.08 -15.41 7.79
CA ASN A 69 1.36 -15.16 8.47
C ASN A 69 1.98 -13.78 8.17
N ALA A 70 1.19 -12.74 7.90
CA ALA A 70 1.77 -11.45 7.53
C ALA A 70 2.39 -10.75 8.75
N ALA A 71 3.72 -10.68 8.75
CA ALA A 71 4.50 -10.03 9.79
C ALA A 71 4.61 -8.54 9.48
N LYS A 72 4.52 -7.71 10.52
CA LYS A 72 4.72 -6.26 10.37
C LYS A 72 6.19 -6.00 10.02
N THR A 73 6.44 -5.35 8.89
CA THR A 73 7.79 -5.03 8.41
C THR A 73 8.19 -3.61 8.79
N THR A 74 7.27 -2.66 8.60
CA THR A 74 7.40 -1.26 9.02
C THR A 74 6.04 -0.75 9.51
N PRO A 75 5.93 0.46 10.08
CA PRO A 75 4.62 1.03 10.42
C PRO A 75 3.71 1.02 9.20
N ASN A 76 2.48 0.51 9.36
CA ASN A 76 1.48 0.38 8.28
C ASN A 76 1.86 -0.55 7.13
N HIS A 77 2.90 -1.38 7.27
CA HIS A 77 3.26 -2.39 6.28
C HIS A 77 3.43 -3.78 6.88
N TRP A 78 2.95 -4.78 6.16
CA TRP A 78 3.07 -6.19 6.51
C TRP A 78 3.48 -7.01 5.29
N GLU A 79 4.19 -8.11 5.53
CA GLU A 79 4.57 -9.07 4.50
C GLU A 79 4.28 -10.50 4.98
N GLY A 80 3.63 -11.29 4.12
CA GLY A 80 3.25 -12.67 4.38
C GLY A 80 2.98 -13.42 3.08
N GLU A 81 2.00 -14.33 3.13
CA GLU A 81 1.66 -15.21 2.00
C GLU A 81 0.22 -14.95 1.57
N ILE A 82 -0.01 -14.64 0.29
CA ILE A 82 -1.35 -14.59 -0.30
C ILE A 82 -1.64 -15.94 -0.94
N ASN A 83 -2.70 -16.62 -0.50
CA ASN A 83 -3.25 -17.78 -1.17
C ASN A 83 -4.41 -17.32 -2.06
N ASP A 84 -4.30 -17.59 -3.35
CA ASP A 84 -5.38 -17.35 -4.31
C ASP A 84 -6.27 -18.60 -4.36
N PRO A 85 -7.54 -18.51 -3.92
CA PRO A 85 -8.43 -19.65 -3.90
C PRO A 85 -8.88 -20.10 -5.29
N GLU A 86 -8.79 -19.23 -6.31
CA GLU A 86 -9.17 -19.56 -7.69
C GLU A 86 -8.06 -20.36 -8.39
N SER A 87 -6.80 -19.93 -8.25
CA SER A 87 -5.67 -20.64 -8.86
C SER A 87 -5.03 -21.71 -7.95
N GLY A 88 -5.34 -21.71 -6.65
CA GLY A 88 -4.70 -22.55 -5.63
C GLY A 88 -3.23 -22.21 -5.38
N LYS A 89 -2.72 -21.12 -5.96
CA LYS A 89 -1.31 -20.72 -5.87
C LYS A 89 -1.08 -19.83 -4.66
N THR A 90 0.16 -19.85 -4.17
CA THR A 90 0.60 -18.98 -3.08
C THR A 90 1.65 -18.00 -3.59
N TYR A 91 1.48 -16.73 -3.21
CA TYR A 91 2.26 -15.58 -3.65
C TYR A 91 2.85 -14.86 -2.44
N ILE A 92 3.90 -14.07 -2.64
CA ILE A 92 4.36 -13.14 -1.60
C ILE A 92 3.31 -12.03 -1.50
N GLY A 93 2.74 -11.85 -0.32
CA GLY A 93 1.73 -10.85 -0.03
C GLY A 93 2.32 -9.66 0.71
N LYS A 94 2.14 -8.47 0.16
CA LYS A 94 2.50 -7.21 0.83
C LYS A 94 1.25 -6.39 1.08
N ILE A 95 1.09 -5.94 2.31
CA ILE A 95 -0.01 -5.09 2.73
C ILE A 95 0.55 -3.72 3.08
N ALA A 96 -0.04 -2.67 2.53
CA ALA A 96 0.19 -1.29 2.91
C ALA A 96 -1.14 -0.68 3.36
N LEU A 97 -1.19 -0.14 4.57
CA LEU A 97 -2.34 0.63 5.04
C LEU A 97 -2.11 2.10 4.71
N ASP A 98 -2.69 2.55 3.59
CA ASP A 98 -2.49 3.90 3.06
C ASP A 98 -3.24 4.95 3.90
N SER A 99 -4.42 4.60 4.41
CA SER A 99 -5.22 5.41 5.32
C SER A 99 -6.06 4.52 6.24
N PRO A 100 -6.74 5.07 7.28
CA PRO A 100 -7.64 4.28 8.12
C PRO A 100 -8.79 3.58 7.36
N THR A 101 -9.06 3.99 6.12
CA THR A 101 -10.14 3.47 5.27
C THR A 101 -9.67 2.93 3.93
N THR A 102 -8.37 2.97 3.63
CA THR A 102 -7.80 2.54 2.35
C THR A 102 -6.55 1.70 2.60
N LEU A 103 -6.50 0.51 1.99
CA LEU A 103 -5.31 -0.33 1.99
C LEU A 103 -4.96 -0.76 0.56
N THR A 104 -3.68 -1.01 0.32
CA THR A 104 -3.18 -1.64 -0.90
C THR A 104 -2.66 -3.03 -0.55
N MET A 105 -3.18 -4.04 -1.23
CA MET A 105 -2.73 -5.43 -1.16
C MET A 105 -2.00 -5.77 -2.45
N THR A 106 -0.76 -6.25 -2.35
CA THR A 106 0.06 -6.62 -3.49
C THR A 106 0.45 -8.09 -3.42
N GLY A 107 0.10 -8.86 -4.45
CA GLY A 107 0.57 -10.23 -4.65
C GLY A 107 1.71 -10.27 -5.66
N CYS A 108 2.84 -10.87 -5.30
CA CYS A 108 3.99 -11.07 -6.19
C CYS A 108 4.22 -12.56 -6.47
N LEU A 109 4.20 -12.97 -7.74
CA LEU A 109 4.45 -14.35 -8.17
C LEU A 109 5.94 -14.66 -8.28
N VAL A 110 6.71 -13.71 -8.81
CA VAL A 110 8.18 -13.73 -8.91
C VAL A 110 8.69 -12.35 -8.54
N SER A 111 9.98 -12.20 -8.22
CA SER A 111 10.57 -10.97 -7.65
C SER A 111 10.25 -9.65 -8.39
N PHE A 112 9.79 -9.70 -9.64
CA PHE A 112 9.44 -8.52 -10.45
C PHE A 112 7.98 -8.49 -10.96
N LEU A 113 7.21 -9.58 -10.86
CA LEU A 113 5.82 -9.62 -11.31
C LEU A 113 4.88 -9.53 -10.11
N CYS A 114 4.44 -8.31 -9.83
CA CYS A 114 3.50 -8.00 -8.77
C CYS A 114 2.22 -7.40 -9.34
N GLN A 115 1.09 -7.77 -8.75
CA GLN A 115 -0.23 -7.18 -9.00
C GLN A 115 -0.68 -6.52 -7.70
N SER A 116 -1.15 -5.27 -7.79
CA SER A 116 -1.63 -4.50 -6.64
C SER A 116 -3.12 -4.25 -6.78
N GLU A 117 -3.82 -4.34 -5.65
CA GLU A 117 -5.26 -4.13 -5.53
C GLU A 117 -5.54 -3.16 -4.39
N THR A 118 -6.45 -2.23 -4.63
CA THR A 118 -6.92 -1.29 -3.61
C THR A 118 -8.16 -1.84 -2.92
N TRP A 119 -8.21 -1.71 -1.59
CA TRP A 119 -9.33 -2.12 -0.78
C TRP A 119 -9.81 -0.96 0.11
N THR A 120 -11.11 -0.87 0.29
CA THR A 120 -11.77 0.15 1.12
C THR A 120 -12.40 -0.48 2.35
N LYS A 121 -12.29 0.17 3.51
CA LYS A 121 -12.83 -0.37 4.76
C LYS A 121 -14.36 -0.29 4.77
N VAL A 122 -15.02 -1.33 5.26
CA VAL A 122 -16.49 -1.43 5.29
C VAL A 122 -17.15 -0.58 6.41
N SER A 123 -16.37 0.12 7.21
CA SER A 123 -16.86 1.14 8.16
C SER A 123 -16.89 2.52 7.51
N GLY A 124 -17.87 2.75 6.63
CA GLY A 124 -18.19 4.01 5.96
C GLY A 124 -19.49 3.86 5.16
N PRO A 125 -20.37 4.88 5.08
CA PRO A 125 -21.73 4.70 4.60
C PRO A 125 -21.74 4.24 3.16
N THR A 126 -22.60 3.29 2.84
CA THR A 126 -23.01 2.99 1.47
C THR A 126 -23.54 4.28 0.83
N LYS A 127 -22.74 4.94 -0.01
CA LYS A 127 -23.23 5.85 -1.05
C LYS A 127 -22.42 5.60 -2.32
N PRO A 128 -23.07 5.22 -3.43
CA PRO A 128 -22.41 5.10 -4.74
C PRO A 128 -21.67 6.38 -5.10
N ALA A 129 -20.56 6.21 -5.82
CA ALA A 129 -19.78 7.28 -6.42
C ALA A 129 -20.68 8.27 -7.19
N ALA A 130 -20.97 9.38 -6.55
CA ALA A 130 -21.34 10.64 -7.14
C ALA A 130 -20.75 11.69 -6.20
N ASP A 131 -19.86 12.52 -6.75
CA ASP A 131 -19.17 13.65 -6.12
C ASP A 131 -17.81 13.36 -5.45
N ALA A 132 -16.91 12.65 -6.16
CA ALA A 132 -15.46 12.80 -5.94
C ALA A 132 -14.83 13.50 -7.14
N LYS A 133 -14.86 14.83 -7.11
CA LYS A 133 -14.00 15.69 -7.93
C LYS A 133 -12.57 15.60 -7.35
N PRO A 134 -11.51 15.38 -8.16
CA PRO A 134 -10.15 15.20 -7.63
C PRO A 134 -9.73 16.40 -6.78
N ALA A 135 -9.13 16.12 -5.62
CA ALA A 135 -8.52 17.11 -4.75
C ALA A 135 -7.38 17.83 -5.51
N GLY A 136 -7.68 19.02 -5.99
CA GLY A 136 -6.73 19.99 -6.51
C GLY A 136 -6.66 21.21 -5.60
N GLN A 137 -5.54 21.31 -4.88
CA GLN A 137 -4.82 22.54 -4.53
C GLN A 137 -5.41 23.52 -3.47
N PRO A 138 -4.59 24.05 -2.53
CA PRO A 138 -5.03 25.01 -1.52
C PRO A 138 -5.52 26.34 -2.11
N ALA A 139 -6.56 26.88 -1.47
CA ALA A 139 -7.35 28.04 -1.86
C ALA A 139 -6.56 29.34 -2.11
N ALA A 140 -6.75 29.92 -3.29
CA ALA A 140 -6.56 31.35 -3.53
C ALA A 140 -7.82 32.10 -3.04
N LYS A 141 -7.64 33.01 -2.08
CA LYS A 141 -8.68 33.97 -1.68
C LYS A 141 -8.64 35.17 -2.63
N THR A 142 -9.77 35.45 -3.28
CA THR A 142 -10.02 36.71 -3.99
C THR A 142 -10.48 37.79 -3.01
N ALA A 143 -9.81 38.93 -3.02
CA ALA A 143 -10.43 40.23 -2.78
C ALA A 143 -9.60 41.30 -3.50
N ALA A 144 -10.19 41.92 -4.52
CA ALA A 144 -9.67 43.12 -5.21
C ALA A 144 -10.14 44.39 -4.44
N PRO A 145 -9.58 45.61 -4.66
CA PRO A 145 -9.55 46.28 -5.97
C PRO A 145 -8.22 46.97 -6.36
N ALA A 146 -8.11 47.30 -7.65
CA ALA A 146 -7.10 48.16 -8.30
C ALA A 146 -7.22 49.65 -7.85
N PRO A 147 -6.30 50.60 -8.19
CA PRO A 147 -5.35 50.60 -9.31
C PRO A 147 -3.92 51.09 -8.99
N ASP A 148 -2.97 50.89 -9.91
CA ASP A 148 -2.15 51.97 -10.49
C ASP A 148 -1.16 51.41 -11.53
N ALA A 149 -0.95 52.25 -12.55
CA ALA A 149 -0.28 51.97 -13.81
C ALA A 149 1.24 51.76 -13.69
N LYS A 150 1.81 50.94 -14.59
CA LYS A 150 2.69 51.41 -15.70
C LYS A 150 3.46 50.24 -16.34
N GLU A 151 3.08 49.93 -17.57
CA GLU A 151 3.82 49.19 -18.61
C GLU A 151 4.87 50.13 -19.29
N PRO A 152 5.81 49.71 -20.19
CA PRO A 152 6.34 48.39 -20.59
C PRO A 152 7.88 48.27 -20.52
N ALA A 153 8.38 47.05 -20.71
CA ALA A 153 9.54 46.87 -21.60
C ALA A 153 9.46 45.53 -22.34
N ALA A 154 9.26 45.64 -23.65
CA ALA A 154 9.32 44.57 -24.63
C ALA A 154 10.77 44.18 -24.96
N ALA A 155 10.95 42.94 -25.41
CA ALA A 155 11.69 42.55 -26.64
C ALA A 155 12.49 41.24 -26.50
N LYS A 156 12.01 40.20 -27.19
CA LYS A 156 12.76 39.08 -27.83
C LYS A 156 13.25 39.58 -29.22
N PRO A 157 14.06 38.92 -30.10
CA PRO A 157 14.71 37.57 -30.17
C PRO A 157 16.25 37.65 -30.39
N ALA A 158 17.07 36.59 -30.51
CA ALA A 158 17.05 35.49 -31.49
C ALA A 158 18.10 34.41 -31.11
N ALA A 159 17.76 33.12 -31.29
CA ALA A 159 18.34 32.19 -32.28
C ALA A 159 19.78 31.68 -32.01
N HIS A 160 19.93 30.35 -31.90
CA HIS A 160 20.85 29.54 -32.73
C HIS A 160 20.69 28.05 -32.37
N GLU A 161 20.17 27.28 -33.33
CA GLU A 161 20.67 25.95 -33.65
C GLU A 161 21.76 26.15 -34.73
N PRO A 162 22.70 25.21 -34.99
CA PRO A 162 22.33 23.93 -35.59
C PRO A 162 23.21 22.71 -35.20
N ALA A 163 22.70 21.56 -35.67
CA ALA A 163 23.44 20.47 -36.33
C ALA A 163 23.95 19.25 -35.51
N ALA A 164 23.29 18.14 -35.85
CA ALA A 164 23.62 16.73 -35.79
C ALA A 164 25.09 16.31 -36.03
N LYS A 165 25.48 15.18 -35.42
CA LYS A 165 26.17 14.09 -36.13
C LYS A 165 26.01 12.72 -35.45
N GLU A 166 25.71 11.74 -36.28
CA GLU A 166 25.71 10.28 -36.06
C GLU A 166 27.07 9.69 -35.60
N THR A 167 27.02 8.38 -35.31
CA THR A 167 28.07 7.34 -35.15
C THR A 167 28.29 6.92 -33.68
N THR A 168 28.31 5.65 -33.25
CA THR A 168 28.40 4.35 -33.93
C THR A 168 28.06 3.22 -32.94
N LYS A 169 27.43 2.17 -33.45
CA LYS A 169 27.37 0.79 -32.91
C LYS A 169 28.79 0.19 -32.79
N PRO A 170 29.03 -0.78 -31.88
CA PRO A 170 29.40 -2.11 -32.38
C PRO A 170 28.57 -3.23 -31.76
N ALA A 171 28.30 -4.25 -32.57
CA ALA A 171 27.79 -5.55 -32.13
C ALA A 171 28.90 -6.60 -32.15
N ALA A 172 28.68 -7.62 -31.31
CA ALA A 172 28.94 -9.05 -31.50
C ALA A 172 30.35 -9.65 -31.28
N LYS A 173 30.39 -10.61 -30.34
CA LYS A 173 30.80 -12.04 -30.53
C LYS A 173 30.55 -12.77 -29.20
N ALA A 174 29.63 -13.75 -29.10
CA ALA A 174 29.69 -15.14 -29.55
C ALA A 174 30.81 -15.98 -28.88
N ALA A 175 30.42 -16.82 -27.90
CA ALA A 175 31.13 -18.06 -27.53
C ALA A 175 30.18 -19.06 -26.82
N LYS A 176 29.86 -20.14 -27.54
CA LYS A 176 29.52 -21.51 -27.07
C LYS A 176 30.44 -22.44 -27.91
N PRO A 177 30.73 -23.72 -27.61
CA PRO A 177 30.23 -24.58 -26.53
C PRO A 177 31.30 -25.45 -25.81
N ALA A 178 30.93 -26.08 -24.69
CA ALA A 178 31.58 -27.30 -24.22
C ALA A 178 30.56 -28.25 -23.59
N LYS A 179 30.85 -29.53 -23.74
CA LYS A 179 29.99 -30.71 -23.73
C LYS A 179 30.41 -31.59 -22.56
N GLY A 180 29.47 -32.26 -21.90
CA GLY A 180 29.74 -33.36 -20.94
C GLY A 180 28.97 -33.16 -19.63
N LYS A 181 28.31 -34.14 -19.02
CA LYS A 181 28.21 -35.57 -19.32
C LYS A 181 26.96 -36.09 -18.59
N THR A 182 26.14 -36.85 -19.28
CA THR A 182 25.04 -37.65 -18.72
C THR A 182 25.62 -38.74 -17.82
N THR A 183 25.08 -38.90 -16.61
CA THR A 183 25.14 -40.16 -15.86
C THR A 183 23.87 -40.28 -15.01
N ALA A 184 23.01 -41.20 -15.43
CA ALA A 184 21.98 -41.82 -14.59
C ALA A 184 22.61 -43.00 -13.83
N PRO A 185 22.18 -43.31 -12.59
CA PRO A 185 22.34 -44.61 -11.99
C PRO A 185 21.09 -45.49 -12.20
N PRO A 186 21.21 -46.83 -12.04
CA PRO A 186 20.27 -47.80 -12.57
C PRO A 186 19.03 -47.99 -11.70
N ALA A 187 18.01 -48.58 -12.32
CA ALA A 187 16.88 -49.21 -11.66
C ALA A 187 17.31 -50.52 -10.98
N GLU A 188 16.80 -50.73 -9.77
CA GLU A 188 16.35 -52.03 -9.25
C GLU A 188 14.84 -51.94 -9.02
#